data_AF-A0A1G9EVP6-F1
#
_entry.id   AF-A0A1G9EVP6-F1
#
_cell.length_a   1.000
_cell.length_b   1.000
_cell.length_c   1.000
_cell.angle_alpha   90.00
_cell.angle_beta   90.00
_cell.angle_gamma   90.00
#
_symmetry.space_group_name_H-M   'P 1'
#
loop_
_entity.id
_entity.type
_entity.pdbx_description
1 polymer ?
#
loop_
_entity_poly.entity_id
_entity_poly.type
_entity_poly.pdbx_seq_one_letter_code
_entity_poly.pdbx_strand_id
1 'polypeptide(L)'
;MRRVLADERPPAAGAEHWEGSIMRTMHHEIERRMALRFHEESVDAETHVNISAIRGDDGCLWLAGDETATVERMRIAEGEHPDSYGEQRTFRLADLVPLPGPAAEEADIEGLGLGGDWLWAVGSHSLVRKKIKPKHDDTKAARRLAKVRDEANRHIVARLAVERDGDGPPRLVREASDGRRSAVLGARRKDSLTEALAVDPHLSPFLRIPAKDNGLDVEGIAVKGQNLFLGLRGPVLRGWAVLLEITPTEGAEAGELTLGGFGGSRYRKHFLDLDGLGIRDLCPHGDDLLVLAGPSMDLDGPIRVHRWRDAAKSEAPEVVRSEQLPVELELPHGAGDDHAEGISVVSESDGEKLFVVYDSPAEDRLTAEHTVLGDIFALP
;
A
#
# COMPACT_ATOMS: atom_id res chain seq x y z
N MET A 1 29.38 50.55 60.82
CA MET A 1 28.03 49.98 60.72
C MET A 1 27.70 49.77 59.24
N ARG A 2 28.01 48.59 58.70
CA ARG A 2 27.64 48.17 57.33
C ARG A 2 26.70 46.97 57.49
N ARG A 3 25.46 47.13 57.03
CA ARG A 3 24.39 46.11 57.08
C ARG A 3 24.57 45.15 55.91
N VAL A 4 24.53 43.86 56.21
CA VAL A 4 24.49 42.75 55.26
C VAL A 4 23.06 42.66 54.72
N LEU A 5 22.93 42.59 53.39
CA LEU A 5 21.66 42.35 52.69
C LEU A 5 21.41 40.84 52.64
N ALA A 6 20.22 40.43 53.06
CA ALA A 6 19.74 39.06 53.05
C ALA A 6 19.07 38.73 51.70
N ASP A 7 19.24 37.47 51.33
CA ASP A 7 18.84 36.78 50.12
C ASP A 7 17.33 36.44 50.16
N GLU A 8 16.53 37.02 49.26
CA GLU A 8 15.09 36.71 49.12
C GLU A 8 14.88 35.78 47.91
N ARG A 9 14.51 34.53 48.21
CA ARG A 9 14.02 33.55 47.22
C ARG A 9 12.54 33.83 46.88
N PRO A 10 12.11 33.72 45.62
CA PRO A 10 10.71 33.86 45.24
C PRO A 10 9.88 32.62 45.66
N PRO A 11 8.55 32.77 45.82
CA PRO A 11 7.68 31.70 46.30
C PRO A 11 7.44 30.64 45.21
N ALA A 12 7.31 29.39 45.66
CA ALA A 12 6.99 28.24 44.81
C ALA A 12 5.57 28.40 44.21
N ALA A 13 5.51 28.47 42.88
CA ALA A 13 4.26 28.34 42.13
C ALA A 13 3.89 26.86 42.00
N GLY A 14 2.58 26.59 42.13
CA GLY A 14 2.00 25.26 42.29
C GLY A 14 2.28 24.31 41.14
N ALA A 15 2.45 23.04 41.51
CA ALA A 15 2.43 21.92 40.58
C ALA A 15 1.00 21.75 40.06
N GLU A 16 0.73 22.30 38.87
CA GLU A 16 -0.42 21.89 38.08
C GLU A 16 -0.19 20.45 37.60
N HIS A 17 -1.11 19.57 38.02
CA HIS A 17 -1.20 18.20 37.57
C HIS A 17 -1.43 18.18 36.06
N TRP A 18 -0.39 17.89 35.30
CA TRP A 18 -0.52 17.30 33.98
C TRP A 18 -1.01 15.86 34.17
N GLU A 19 -2.32 15.68 34.30
CA GLU A 19 -2.94 14.40 33.98
C GLU A 19 -2.76 14.19 32.48
N GLY A 20 -1.67 13.50 32.14
CA GLY A 20 -1.49 12.95 30.81
C GLY A 20 -2.73 12.11 30.49
N SER A 21 -3.45 12.51 29.45
CA SER A 21 -4.41 11.66 28.79
C SER A 21 -3.63 10.43 28.32
N ILE A 22 -3.64 9.37 29.12
CA ILE A 22 -3.28 8.04 28.69
C ILE A 22 -4.30 7.74 27.59
N MET A 23 -3.92 7.96 26.33
CA MET A 23 -4.62 7.34 25.21
C MET A 23 -4.60 5.86 25.53
N ARG A 24 -5.75 5.33 25.93
CA ARG A 24 -5.97 3.90 26.03
C ARG A 24 -5.79 3.40 24.61
N THR A 25 -4.65 2.77 24.32
CA THR A 25 -4.43 2.05 23.07
C THR A 25 -5.60 1.10 22.92
N MET A 26 -6.53 1.41 22.01
CA MET A 26 -7.61 0.49 21.67
C MET A 26 -6.97 -0.55 20.76
N HIS A 27 -6.28 -1.52 21.36
CA HIS A 27 -5.88 -2.71 20.64
C HIS A 27 -7.17 -3.44 20.28
N HIS A 28 -7.50 -3.39 18.99
CA HIS A 28 -8.64 -4.13 18.47
C HIS A 28 -8.24 -5.60 18.45
N GLU A 29 -9.05 -6.46 19.06
CA GLU A 29 -8.78 -7.90 19.10
C GLU A 29 -8.91 -8.49 17.70
N ILE A 30 -7.92 -9.29 17.30
CA ILE A 30 -8.00 -10.13 16.10
C ILE A 30 -9.15 -11.13 16.34
N GLU A 31 -10.19 -11.07 15.52
CA GLU A 31 -11.34 -11.98 15.66
C GLU A 31 -10.91 -13.41 15.32
N ARG A 32 -10.15 -13.57 14.23
CA ARG A 32 -9.58 -14.85 13.79
C ARG A 32 -8.41 -14.65 12.84
N ARG A 33 -7.64 -15.72 12.63
CA ARG A 33 -6.59 -15.80 11.62
C ARG A 33 -7.09 -16.56 10.39
N MET A 34 -6.66 -16.14 9.21
CA MET A 34 -6.98 -16.75 7.92
C MET A 34 -5.69 -17.29 7.30
N ALA A 35 -5.65 -18.58 6.98
CA ALA A 35 -4.48 -19.20 6.37
C ALA A 35 -4.44 -18.97 4.86
N LEU A 36 -3.34 -18.41 4.36
CA LEU A 36 -3.05 -18.30 2.93
C LEU A 36 -2.10 -19.43 2.54
N ARG A 37 -2.57 -20.33 1.66
CA ARG A 37 -1.82 -21.51 1.23
C ARG A 37 -1.21 -21.28 -0.14
N PHE A 38 0.12 -21.20 -0.18
CA PHE A 38 0.89 -20.93 -1.38
C PHE A 38 1.32 -22.22 -2.08
N HIS A 39 1.55 -22.12 -3.38
CA HIS A 39 2.25 -23.15 -4.15
C HIS A 39 3.76 -23.01 -3.99
N GLU A 40 4.48 -24.09 -4.25
CA GLU A 40 5.94 -24.19 -4.10
C GLU A 40 6.67 -23.06 -4.86
N GLU A 41 6.25 -22.73 -6.08
CA GLU A 41 6.88 -21.66 -6.88
C GLU A 41 6.83 -20.28 -6.21
N SER A 42 5.75 -19.95 -5.50
CA SER A 42 5.64 -18.67 -4.77
C SER A 42 6.38 -18.69 -3.44
N VAL A 43 6.62 -19.87 -2.89
CA VAL A 43 7.47 -20.03 -1.70
C VAL A 43 8.94 -19.89 -2.07
N ASP A 44 9.35 -20.52 -3.17
CA ASP A 44 10.70 -20.39 -3.75
C ASP A 44 11.03 -18.95 -4.16
N ALA A 45 10.02 -18.19 -4.58
CA ALA A 45 10.12 -16.77 -4.89
C ALA A 45 9.93 -15.85 -3.67
N GLU A 46 9.79 -16.40 -2.46
CA GLU A 46 9.59 -15.68 -1.21
C GLU A 46 8.32 -14.79 -1.17
N THR A 47 7.38 -14.92 -2.10
CA THR A 47 6.13 -14.13 -2.15
C THR A 47 5.31 -14.27 -0.86
N HIS A 48 5.24 -15.47 -0.30
CA HIS A 48 4.48 -15.76 0.93
C HIS A 48 4.97 -15.02 2.19
N VAL A 49 6.19 -14.46 2.17
CA VAL A 49 6.77 -13.70 3.30
C VAL A 49 7.01 -12.22 2.96
N ASN A 50 6.71 -11.80 1.73
CA ASN A 50 6.77 -10.40 1.31
C ASN A 50 5.44 -10.01 0.62
N ILE A 51 4.32 -10.20 1.32
CA ILE A 51 3.00 -9.86 0.80
C ILE A 51 2.78 -8.36 0.99
N SER A 52 2.60 -7.65 -0.11
CA SER A 52 2.44 -6.19 -0.13
C SER A 52 0.98 -5.77 -0.33
N ALA A 53 0.19 -6.54 -1.07
CA ALA A 53 -1.17 -6.12 -1.43
C ALA A 53 -2.17 -7.28 -1.52
N ILE A 54 -3.42 -7.01 -1.15
CA ILE A 54 -4.56 -7.92 -1.34
C ILE A 54 -5.81 -7.21 -1.84
N ARG A 55 -6.67 -7.94 -2.55
CA ARG A 55 -8.06 -7.53 -2.75
C ARG A 55 -9.05 -8.66 -2.95
N GLY A 56 -10.13 -8.64 -2.19
CA GLY A 56 -11.24 -9.58 -2.29
C GLY A 56 -12.01 -9.43 -3.60
N ASP A 57 -12.45 -10.56 -4.16
CA ASP A 57 -13.25 -10.65 -5.38
C ASP A 57 -14.11 -11.91 -5.34
N ASP A 58 -15.32 -11.79 -4.77
CA ASP A 58 -16.36 -12.83 -4.66
C ASP A 58 -15.84 -14.29 -4.58
N GLY A 59 -15.52 -14.73 -3.36
CA GLY A 59 -14.96 -16.07 -3.12
C GLY A 59 -13.50 -16.24 -3.58
N CYS A 60 -12.88 -15.20 -4.12
CA CYS A 60 -11.45 -15.16 -4.44
C CYS A 60 -10.74 -14.02 -3.70
N LEU A 61 -9.41 -14.15 -3.64
CA LEU A 61 -8.48 -13.14 -3.15
C LEU A 61 -7.40 -12.92 -4.20
N TRP A 62 -7.28 -11.70 -4.68
CA TRP A 62 -6.11 -11.25 -5.43
C TRP A 62 -5.00 -10.88 -4.45
N LEU A 63 -3.77 -11.23 -4.77
CA LEU A 63 -2.60 -10.98 -3.94
C LEU A 63 -1.39 -10.62 -4.80
N ALA A 64 -0.50 -9.77 -4.28
CA ALA A 64 0.80 -9.51 -4.87
C ALA A 64 1.88 -9.45 -3.76
N GLY A 65 3.12 -9.65 -4.16
CA GLY A 65 4.30 -9.42 -3.32
C GLY A 65 5.35 -8.60 -4.06
N ASP A 66 6.29 -8.02 -3.33
CA ASP A 66 7.27 -7.05 -3.84
C ASP A 66 8.43 -7.68 -4.65
N GLU A 67 8.79 -8.94 -4.36
CA GLU A 67 9.92 -9.65 -5.00
C GLU A 67 9.63 -10.18 -6.43
N THR A 68 8.44 -9.96 -6.99
CA THR A 68 8.04 -10.53 -8.29
C THR A 68 7.36 -9.53 -9.24
N ALA A 69 7.11 -9.97 -10.48
CA ALA A 69 6.29 -9.25 -11.45
C ALA A 69 5.03 -10.05 -11.80
N THR A 70 4.36 -10.56 -10.76
CA THR A 70 3.15 -11.38 -10.87
C THR A 70 2.03 -10.84 -10.00
N VAL A 71 0.81 -11.29 -10.33
CA VAL A 71 -0.37 -11.19 -9.47
C VAL A 71 -0.88 -12.61 -9.26
N GLU A 72 -1.28 -12.90 -8.04
CA GLU A 72 -1.78 -14.19 -7.60
C GLU A 72 -3.29 -14.12 -7.38
N ARG A 73 -3.98 -15.23 -7.63
CA ARG A 73 -5.37 -15.43 -7.23
C ARG A 73 -5.50 -16.68 -6.40
N MET A 74 -6.10 -16.56 -5.23
CA MET A 74 -6.49 -17.68 -4.38
C MET A 74 -8.01 -17.78 -4.30
N ARG A 75 -8.52 -18.96 -3.98
CA ARG A 75 -9.94 -19.22 -3.73
C ARG A 75 -10.16 -19.50 -2.25
N ILE A 76 -11.24 -18.95 -1.72
CA ILE A 76 -11.66 -19.22 -0.35
C ILE A 76 -12.09 -20.67 -0.25
N ALA A 77 -11.76 -21.33 0.86
CA ALA A 77 -12.31 -22.65 1.17
C ALA A 77 -13.84 -22.57 1.33
N GLU A 78 -14.56 -23.66 1.03
CA GLU A 78 -16.01 -23.72 1.22
C GLU A 78 -16.38 -23.82 2.72
N GLY A 79 -17.41 -23.11 3.15
CA GLY A 79 -17.94 -23.16 4.53
C GLY A 79 -18.57 -21.84 4.99
N GLU A 80 -19.26 -21.86 6.14
CA GLU A 80 -19.87 -20.65 6.75
C GLU A 80 -18.84 -19.71 7.39
N HIS A 81 -17.70 -20.25 7.85
CA HIS A 81 -16.56 -19.55 8.40
C HIS A 81 -15.27 -20.12 7.80
N PRO A 82 -14.96 -19.78 6.54
CA PRO A 82 -13.75 -20.27 5.90
C PRO A 82 -12.52 -19.82 6.67
N ASP A 83 -11.59 -20.74 6.88
CA ASP A 83 -10.35 -20.51 7.63
C ASP A 83 -9.12 -20.42 6.72
N SER A 84 -9.31 -20.57 5.41
CA SER A 84 -8.21 -20.54 4.46
C SER A 84 -8.57 -20.10 3.05
N TYR A 85 -7.57 -19.52 2.39
CA TYR A 85 -7.49 -19.38 0.94
C TYR A 85 -6.43 -20.34 0.38
N GLY A 86 -6.69 -20.90 -0.79
CA GLY A 86 -5.79 -21.80 -1.50
C GLY A 86 -6.04 -21.82 -3.01
N GLU A 87 -5.76 -22.93 -3.68
CA GLU A 87 -5.89 -23.07 -5.15
C GLU A 87 -5.23 -21.92 -5.92
N GLN A 88 -4.00 -21.59 -5.51
CA GLN A 88 -3.28 -20.43 -6.03
C GLN A 88 -3.12 -20.51 -7.55
N ARG A 89 -3.32 -19.37 -8.21
CA ARG A 89 -3.04 -19.19 -9.63
C ARG A 89 -2.22 -17.92 -9.85
N THR A 90 -1.06 -18.10 -10.48
CA THR A 90 -0.14 -17.02 -10.85
C THR A 90 -0.45 -16.46 -12.23
N PHE A 91 -0.37 -15.13 -12.34
CA PHE A 91 -0.50 -14.37 -13.58
C PHE A 91 0.73 -13.46 -13.74
N ARG A 92 1.54 -13.68 -14.78
CA ARG A 92 2.72 -12.84 -15.05
C ARG A 92 2.29 -11.55 -15.73
N LEU A 93 2.74 -10.41 -15.24
CA LEU A 93 2.39 -9.11 -15.84
C LEU A 93 2.86 -8.99 -17.29
N ALA A 94 4.03 -9.55 -17.63
CA ALA A 94 4.56 -9.56 -18.99
C ALA A 94 3.68 -10.30 -20.02
N ASP A 95 2.82 -11.21 -19.56
CA ASP A 95 1.87 -11.91 -20.42
C ASP A 95 0.62 -11.06 -20.69
N LEU A 96 0.33 -10.09 -19.82
CA LEU A 96 -0.88 -9.27 -19.83
C LEU A 96 -0.66 -7.89 -20.44
N VAL A 97 0.47 -7.24 -20.17
CA VAL A 97 0.77 -5.85 -20.53
C VAL A 97 2.22 -5.65 -20.99
N PRO A 98 2.52 -4.61 -21.80
CA PRO A 98 3.88 -4.30 -22.21
C PRO A 98 4.68 -3.63 -21.07
N LEU A 99 5.50 -4.42 -20.37
CA LEU A 99 6.39 -3.91 -19.32
C LEU A 99 7.53 -3.03 -19.90
N PRO A 100 7.95 -1.96 -19.20
CA PRO A 100 9.02 -1.07 -19.65
C PRO A 100 10.43 -1.67 -19.51
N GLY A 101 10.60 -2.69 -18.68
CA GLY A 101 11.84 -3.42 -18.45
C GLY A 101 11.75 -4.90 -18.84
N PRO A 102 12.80 -5.69 -18.56
CA PRO A 102 12.81 -7.13 -18.80
C PRO A 102 11.68 -7.86 -18.08
N ALA A 103 11.09 -8.87 -18.73
CA ALA A 103 9.94 -9.63 -18.22
C ALA A 103 10.20 -10.48 -16.96
N ALA A 104 11.45 -10.56 -16.51
CA ALA A 104 11.87 -11.31 -15.33
C ALA A 104 12.32 -10.40 -14.17
N GLU A 105 12.42 -9.09 -14.39
CA GLU A 105 12.69 -8.15 -13.29
C GLU A 105 11.39 -7.89 -12.52
N GLU A 106 11.50 -7.84 -11.19
CA GLU A 106 10.39 -7.55 -10.28
C GLU A 106 9.72 -6.22 -10.62
N ALA A 107 8.43 -6.13 -10.33
CA ALA A 107 7.66 -4.91 -10.51
C ALA A 107 7.34 -4.21 -9.19
N ASP A 108 7.67 -4.81 -8.05
CA ASP A 108 7.45 -4.23 -6.72
C ASP A 108 5.99 -3.77 -6.60
N ILE A 109 5.06 -4.71 -6.81
CA ILE A 109 3.63 -4.41 -6.85
C ILE A 109 3.17 -4.20 -5.43
N GLU A 110 2.95 -2.94 -5.06
CA GLU A 110 2.63 -2.56 -3.68
C GLU A 110 1.13 -2.36 -3.44
N GLY A 111 0.32 -2.33 -4.50
CA GLY A 111 -1.10 -2.04 -4.37
C GLY A 111 -1.98 -2.77 -5.38
N LEU A 112 -3.15 -3.22 -4.90
CA LEU A 112 -4.20 -3.80 -5.71
C LEU A 112 -5.56 -3.10 -5.52
N GLY A 113 -6.22 -2.79 -6.62
CA GLY A 113 -7.53 -2.12 -6.62
C GLY A 113 -8.50 -2.80 -7.58
N LEU A 114 -9.65 -3.25 -7.11
CA LEU A 114 -10.67 -3.87 -7.95
C LEU A 114 -11.79 -2.87 -8.24
N GLY A 115 -12.19 -2.74 -9.50
CA GLY A 115 -13.32 -1.90 -9.92
C GLY A 115 -14.03 -2.47 -11.14
N GLY A 116 -15.24 -2.99 -10.92
CA GLY A 116 -15.96 -3.76 -11.95
C GLY A 116 -15.13 -4.97 -12.40
N ASP A 117 -14.92 -5.10 -13.70
CA ASP A 117 -14.13 -6.18 -14.28
C ASP A 117 -12.68 -5.77 -14.61
N TRP A 118 -12.13 -4.83 -13.83
CA TRP A 118 -10.74 -4.40 -13.91
C TRP A 118 -10.05 -4.57 -12.57
N LEU A 119 -8.96 -5.33 -12.57
CA LEU A 119 -8.00 -5.34 -11.48
C LEU A 119 -6.89 -4.36 -11.82
N TRP A 120 -6.64 -3.41 -10.93
CA TRP A 120 -5.52 -2.49 -11.03
C TRP A 120 -4.39 -2.95 -10.14
N ALA A 121 -3.16 -2.88 -10.67
CA ALA A 121 -1.94 -3.14 -9.93
C ALA A 121 -0.99 -1.95 -10.09
N VAL A 122 -0.36 -1.51 -9.01
CA VAL A 122 0.59 -0.40 -9.03
C VAL A 122 1.95 -0.85 -8.53
N GLY A 123 3.01 -0.51 -9.26
CA GLY A 123 4.38 -0.66 -8.76
C GLY A 123 4.73 0.50 -7.83
N SER A 124 5.75 0.35 -7.00
CA SER A 124 6.14 1.38 -6.01
C SER A 124 6.54 2.75 -6.58
N HIS A 125 6.93 2.82 -7.86
CA HIS A 125 7.56 4.00 -8.48
C HIS A 125 8.81 4.51 -7.75
N SER A 126 9.42 3.66 -6.92
CA SER A 126 10.45 4.08 -5.99
C SER A 126 11.87 3.89 -6.52
N LEU A 127 12.80 4.65 -5.93
CA LEU A 127 14.22 4.34 -5.99
C LEU A 127 14.61 3.51 -4.77
N VAL A 128 15.61 2.63 -4.92
CA VAL A 128 16.03 1.73 -3.83
C VAL A 128 17.47 1.96 -3.42
N ARG A 129 17.72 2.15 -2.13
CA ARG A 129 19.07 2.13 -1.54
C ARG A 129 19.50 0.70 -1.27
N LYS A 130 20.72 0.35 -1.67
CA LYS A 130 21.21 -1.03 -1.48
C LYS A 130 21.35 -1.40 0.00
N LYS A 131 20.58 -2.40 0.45
CA LYS A 131 20.71 -3.06 1.77
C LYS A 131 22.16 -3.53 2.03
N ILE A 132 22.63 -3.38 3.28
CA ILE A 132 23.82 -4.06 3.82
C ILE A 132 23.44 -5.52 4.11
N LYS A 133 24.39 -6.46 4.03
CA LYS A 133 24.18 -7.88 4.32
C LYS A 133 25.26 -8.32 5.32
N PRO A 134 25.02 -9.34 6.17
CA PRO A 134 25.98 -9.79 7.18
C PRO A 134 27.37 -10.14 6.64
N LYS A 135 27.45 -10.57 5.37
CA LYS A 135 28.71 -10.91 4.69
C LYS A 135 29.55 -9.72 4.20
N HIS A 136 29.13 -8.47 4.45
CA HIS A 136 29.85 -7.29 4.00
C HIS A 136 30.78 -6.77 5.09
N ASP A 137 32.06 -6.57 4.76
CA ASP A 137 32.95 -5.74 5.57
C ASP A 137 32.52 -4.26 5.57
N ASP A 138 33.04 -3.47 6.51
CA ASP A 138 32.69 -2.05 6.69
C ASP A 138 32.89 -1.21 5.43
N THR A 139 33.96 -1.48 4.68
CA THR A 139 34.25 -0.74 3.45
C THR A 139 33.20 -1.02 2.38
N LYS A 140 32.81 -2.28 2.22
CA LYS A 140 31.77 -2.71 1.30
C LYS A 140 30.39 -2.24 1.76
N ALA A 141 30.12 -2.28 3.06
CA ALA A 141 28.88 -1.78 3.65
C ALA A 141 28.70 -0.28 3.36
N ALA A 142 29.70 0.55 3.68
CA ALA A 142 29.68 1.99 3.38
C ALA A 142 29.51 2.27 1.88
N ARG A 143 30.23 1.56 1.01
CA ARG A 143 30.07 1.68 -0.45
C ARG A 143 28.69 1.24 -0.96
N ARG A 144 28.00 0.34 -0.26
CA ARG A 144 26.64 -0.07 -0.63
C ARG A 144 25.62 0.99 -0.26
N LEU A 145 25.73 1.59 0.92
CA LEU A 145 24.83 2.67 1.34
C LEU A 145 24.87 3.87 0.36
N ALA A 146 25.99 4.11 -0.33
CA ALA A 146 26.07 5.15 -1.36
C ALA A 146 25.36 4.81 -2.69
N LYS A 147 24.88 3.57 -2.88
CA LYS A 147 24.29 3.10 -4.16
C LYS A 147 22.77 3.14 -4.12
N VAL A 148 22.20 3.91 -5.03
CA VAL A 148 20.78 3.96 -5.35
C VAL A 148 20.56 3.27 -6.70
N ARG A 149 19.44 2.55 -6.84
CA ARG A 149 18.99 1.91 -8.07
C ARG A 149 17.61 2.40 -8.48
N ASP A 150 17.37 2.34 -9.77
CA ASP A 150 16.09 2.60 -10.43
C ASP A 150 15.80 1.36 -11.28
N GLU A 151 14.61 0.80 -11.15
CA GLU A 151 14.17 -0.42 -11.85
C GLU A 151 12.90 -0.11 -12.63
N ALA A 152 12.93 -0.32 -13.94
CA ALA A 152 11.93 0.24 -14.84
C ALA A 152 10.52 -0.30 -14.56
N ASN A 153 10.40 -1.59 -14.23
CA ASN A 153 9.13 -2.25 -13.99
C ASN A 153 8.40 -1.74 -12.73
N ARG A 154 9.10 -1.05 -11.81
CA ARG A 154 8.48 -0.42 -10.63
C ARG A 154 7.62 0.81 -10.98
N HIS A 155 7.82 1.41 -12.15
CA HIS A 155 7.16 2.66 -12.56
C HIS A 155 5.91 2.43 -13.41
N ILE A 156 5.03 1.53 -12.97
CA ILE A 156 3.83 1.14 -13.72
C ILE A 156 2.54 1.29 -12.92
N VAL A 157 1.45 1.60 -13.64
CA VAL A 157 0.07 1.38 -13.16
C VAL A 157 -0.64 0.53 -14.21
N ALA A 158 -0.87 -0.75 -13.91
CA ALA A 158 -1.47 -1.71 -14.82
C ALA A 158 -2.98 -1.81 -14.58
N ARG A 159 -3.76 -1.72 -15.66
CA ARG A 159 -5.17 -2.10 -15.73
C ARG A 159 -5.28 -3.48 -16.34
N LEU A 160 -5.68 -4.47 -15.55
CA LEU A 160 -5.75 -5.87 -15.95
C LEU A 160 -7.22 -6.27 -16.16
N ALA A 161 -7.55 -6.73 -17.36
CA ALA A 161 -8.89 -7.20 -17.69
C ALA A 161 -9.18 -8.49 -16.91
N VAL A 162 -10.28 -8.47 -16.15
CA VAL A 162 -10.81 -9.65 -15.47
C VAL A 162 -11.85 -10.30 -16.40
N GLU A 163 -11.59 -11.54 -16.79
CA GLU A 163 -12.51 -12.40 -17.50
C GLU A 163 -13.23 -13.33 -16.51
N ARG A 164 -14.56 -13.35 -16.62
CA ARG A 164 -15.47 -14.11 -15.76
C ARG A 164 -16.29 -15.04 -16.66
N ASP A 165 -15.68 -16.16 -17.05
CA ASP A 165 -16.31 -17.15 -17.92
C ASP A 165 -17.19 -18.12 -17.13
N GLY A 166 -18.51 -17.92 -17.13
CA GLY A 166 -19.47 -18.84 -16.51
C GLY A 166 -19.25 -19.04 -15.01
N ASP A 167 -19.33 -20.29 -14.53
CA ASP A 167 -19.21 -20.63 -13.10
C ASP A 167 -17.76 -20.78 -12.61
N GLY A 168 -16.77 -20.43 -13.43
CA GLY A 168 -15.34 -20.55 -13.08
C GLY A 168 -14.81 -19.36 -12.27
N PRO A 169 -13.70 -19.53 -11.52
CA PRO A 169 -13.07 -18.41 -10.83
C PRO A 169 -12.51 -17.40 -11.84
N PRO A 170 -12.52 -16.09 -11.50
CA PRO A 170 -12.04 -15.03 -12.37
C PRO A 170 -10.58 -15.22 -12.78
N ARG A 171 -10.24 -14.69 -13.95
CA ARG A 171 -8.91 -14.79 -14.56
C ARG A 171 -8.48 -13.46 -15.12
N LEU A 172 -7.19 -13.16 -15.00
CA LEU A 172 -6.59 -12.03 -15.70
C LEU A 172 -6.23 -12.45 -17.12
N VAL A 173 -6.62 -11.63 -18.09
CA VAL A 173 -6.37 -11.89 -19.51
C VAL A 173 -5.81 -10.67 -20.21
N ARG A 174 -5.02 -10.87 -21.26
CA ARG A 174 -4.53 -9.77 -22.09
C ARG A 174 -5.69 -9.05 -22.80
N GLU A 175 -6.66 -9.82 -23.27
CA GLU A 175 -7.84 -9.37 -23.98
C GLU A 175 -8.99 -10.30 -23.62
N ALA A 176 -10.08 -9.74 -23.10
CA ALA A 176 -11.28 -10.48 -22.73
C ALA A 176 -12.16 -10.71 -23.97
N SER A 177 -13.05 -11.70 -23.87
CA SER A 177 -14.02 -12.06 -24.92
C SER A 177 -14.94 -10.91 -25.36
N ASP A 178 -15.18 -9.91 -24.50
CA ASP A 178 -15.96 -8.71 -24.80
C ASP A 178 -15.14 -7.56 -25.43
N GLY A 179 -13.84 -7.78 -25.69
CA GLY A 179 -12.93 -6.82 -26.31
C GLY A 179 -12.21 -5.89 -25.33
N ARG A 180 -12.48 -5.98 -24.02
CA ARG A 180 -11.68 -5.26 -23.01
C ARG A 180 -10.23 -5.73 -23.06
N ARG A 181 -9.28 -4.79 -23.05
CA ARG A 181 -7.84 -5.07 -23.15
C ARG A 181 -7.10 -4.58 -21.92
N SER A 182 -6.23 -5.44 -21.38
CA SER A 182 -5.24 -5.09 -20.35
C SER A 182 -4.26 -4.06 -20.90
N ALA A 183 -3.96 -3.04 -20.12
CA ALA A 183 -3.11 -1.93 -20.53
C ALA A 183 -2.32 -1.37 -19.36
N VAL A 184 -1.23 -0.66 -19.63
CA VAL A 184 -0.34 -0.15 -18.57
C VAL A 184 0.09 1.28 -18.81
N LEU A 185 0.01 2.09 -17.77
CA LEU A 185 0.65 3.40 -17.69
C LEU A 185 2.12 3.20 -17.33
N GLY A 186 3.03 3.90 -17.99
CA GLY A 186 4.47 3.74 -17.75
C GLY A 186 5.15 2.67 -18.60
N ALA A 187 4.48 2.10 -19.62
CA ALA A 187 5.10 1.27 -20.66
C ALA A 187 6.33 1.93 -21.29
N ARG A 188 6.34 3.27 -21.31
CA ARG A 188 7.46 4.11 -21.75
C ARG A 188 7.73 5.14 -20.66
N ARG A 189 9.01 5.40 -20.38
CA ARG A 189 9.42 6.34 -19.31
C ARG A 189 8.81 7.74 -19.44
N LYS A 190 8.61 8.24 -20.66
CA LYS A 190 8.03 9.57 -20.92
C LYS A 190 6.53 9.68 -20.56
N ASP A 191 5.86 8.53 -20.43
CA ASP A 191 4.42 8.43 -20.17
C ASP A 191 4.15 7.97 -18.72
N SER A 192 5.17 7.96 -17.85
CA SER A 192 5.06 7.53 -16.46
C SER A 192 4.45 8.59 -15.56
N LEU A 193 3.97 8.15 -14.38
CA LEU A 193 3.59 9.04 -13.29
C LEU A 193 4.76 9.93 -12.86
N THR A 194 5.97 9.37 -12.76
CA THR A 194 7.17 10.09 -12.30
C THR A 194 7.58 11.24 -13.23
N GLU A 195 7.34 11.15 -14.54
CA GLU A 195 7.56 12.25 -15.47
C GLU A 195 6.59 13.41 -15.19
N ALA A 196 5.30 13.11 -14.94
CA ALA A 196 4.32 14.13 -14.57
C ALA A 196 4.65 14.80 -13.22
N LEU A 197 5.24 14.06 -12.29
CA LEU A 197 5.67 14.56 -10.97
C LEU A 197 6.98 15.37 -11.03
N ALA A 198 7.77 15.26 -12.09
CA ALA A 198 9.11 15.87 -12.19
C ALA A 198 9.09 17.41 -12.12
N VAL A 199 7.96 18.03 -12.45
CA VAL A 199 7.74 19.47 -12.37
C VAL A 199 6.89 19.89 -11.18
N ASP A 200 6.48 18.95 -10.32
CA ASP A 200 5.66 19.25 -9.15
C ASP A 200 6.48 19.93 -8.05
N PRO A 201 6.05 21.10 -7.52
CA PRO A 201 6.81 21.81 -6.51
C PRO A 201 6.89 21.08 -5.15
N HIS A 202 5.96 20.17 -4.86
CA HIS A 202 5.98 19.39 -3.62
C HIS A 202 6.76 18.08 -3.79
N LEU A 203 6.56 17.38 -4.91
CA LEU A 203 6.99 15.99 -5.08
C LEU A 203 8.29 15.83 -5.88
N SER A 204 8.63 16.76 -6.79
CA SER A 204 9.87 16.71 -7.58
C SER A 204 11.14 16.53 -6.73
N PRO A 205 11.30 17.19 -5.56
CA PRO A 205 12.49 17.00 -4.71
C PRO A 205 12.69 15.56 -4.22
N PHE A 206 11.62 14.78 -4.11
CA PHE A 206 11.62 13.43 -3.54
C PHE A 206 11.81 12.32 -4.57
N LEU A 207 11.68 12.62 -5.87
CA LEU A 207 11.88 11.64 -6.95
C LEU A 207 13.31 11.10 -7.05
N ARG A 208 14.28 11.79 -6.44
CA ARG A 208 15.70 11.38 -6.42
C ARG A 208 16.11 10.72 -5.11
N ILE A 209 15.19 10.60 -4.17
CA ILE A 209 15.39 10.04 -2.85
C ILE A 209 14.87 8.60 -2.86
N PRO A 210 15.58 7.62 -2.29
CA PRO A 210 15.07 6.26 -2.14
C PRO A 210 13.83 6.17 -1.25
N ALA A 211 12.96 5.20 -1.51
CA ALA A 211 11.71 4.95 -0.80
C ALA A 211 11.89 4.96 0.73
N LYS A 212 12.81 4.14 1.24
CA LYS A 212 13.10 4.02 2.69
C LYS A 212 13.81 5.24 3.32
N ASP A 213 14.14 6.25 2.51
CA ASP A 213 14.67 7.54 2.95
C ASP A 213 13.62 8.66 2.83
N ASN A 214 12.33 8.31 2.82
CA ASN A 214 11.17 9.19 2.59
C ASN A 214 11.08 9.73 1.15
N GLY A 215 11.62 8.99 0.18
CA GLY A 215 11.46 9.27 -1.25
C GLY A 215 10.07 8.96 -1.76
N LEU A 216 9.85 9.14 -3.07
CA LEU A 216 8.58 8.72 -3.69
C LEU A 216 8.40 7.20 -3.52
N ASP A 217 7.24 6.82 -3.01
CA ASP A 217 6.83 5.44 -2.85
C ASP A 217 5.30 5.34 -2.87
N VAL A 218 4.75 4.63 -3.86
CA VAL A 218 3.31 4.43 -4.06
C VAL A 218 2.95 3.04 -3.58
N GLU A 219 2.09 2.94 -2.58
CA GLU A 219 1.68 1.63 -2.05
C GLU A 219 0.16 1.45 -2.16
N GLY A 220 -0.62 2.43 -1.71
CA GLY A 220 -2.07 2.34 -1.82
C GLY A 220 -2.64 2.60 -3.22
N ILE A 221 -3.66 1.85 -3.62
CA ILE A 221 -4.46 2.12 -4.81
C ILE A 221 -5.95 1.84 -4.56
N ALA A 222 -6.81 2.76 -4.99
CA ALA A 222 -8.26 2.59 -4.94
C ALA A 222 -8.93 3.11 -6.21
N VAL A 223 -9.95 2.40 -6.69
CA VAL A 223 -10.75 2.81 -7.84
C VAL A 223 -11.83 3.79 -7.39
N LYS A 224 -11.92 4.94 -8.07
CA LYS A 224 -12.94 5.98 -7.85
C LYS A 224 -13.61 6.33 -9.18
N GLY A 225 -14.66 5.58 -9.53
CA GLY A 225 -15.31 5.71 -10.83
C GLY A 225 -14.33 5.43 -11.97
N GLN A 226 -14.00 6.44 -12.76
CA GLN A 226 -12.99 6.35 -13.84
C GLN A 226 -11.58 6.78 -13.40
N ASN A 227 -11.46 7.32 -12.19
CA ASN A 227 -10.19 7.76 -11.62
C ASN A 227 -9.60 6.70 -10.70
N LEU A 228 -8.33 6.87 -10.38
CA LEU A 228 -7.64 6.12 -9.36
C LEU A 228 -7.12 7.08 -8.30
N PHE A 229 -7.26 6.67 -7.05
CA PHE A 229 -6.47 7.19 -5.95
C PHE A 229 -5.20 6.36 -5.81
N LEU A 230 -4.05 7.04 -5.70
CA LEU A 230 -2.74 6.46 -5.42
C LEU A 230 -2.23 7.04 -4.11
N GLY A 231 -2.13 6.22 -3.08
CA GLY A 231 -1.61 6.58 -1.77
C GLY A 231 -0.09 6.53 -1.76
N LEU A 232 0.55 7.59 -1.26
CA LEU A 232 1.99 7.61 -1.11
C LEU A 232 2.38 7.19 0.32
N ARG A 233 3.20 6.15 0.45
CA ARG A 233 3.91 5.90 1.71
C ARG A 233 4.91 7.02 1.95
N GLY A 234 5.64 7.38 0.92
CA GLY A 234 6.57 8.49 0.91
C GLY A 234 6.40 9.36 -0.34
N PRO A 235 6.63 10.68 -0.25
CA PRO A 235 7.07 11.42 0.93
C PRO A 235 5.93 11.81 1.87
N VAL A 236 6.24 11.88 3.18
CA VAL A 236 5.40 12.59 4.16
C VAL A 236 5.93 14.02 4.33
N LEU A 237 5.06 15.02 4.12
CA LEU A 237 5.42 16.44 4.03
C LEU A 237 5.11 17.17 5.34
N ARG A 238 6.10 17.31 6.22
CA ARG A 238 5.92 17.93 7.55
C ARG A 238 4.72 17.31 8.32
N GLY A 239 4.62 15.99 8.24
CA GLY A 239 3.57 15.20 8.88
C GLY A 239 2.35 14.91 8.01
N TRP A 240 2.23 15.50 6.81
CA TRP A 240 1.09 15.31 5.92
C TRP A 240 1.37 14.22 4.89
N ALA A 241 0.54 13.19 4.87
CA ALA A 241 0.53 12.18 3.82
C ALA A 241 -0.02 12.78 2.52
N VAL A 242 0.38 12.19 1.39
CA VAL A 242 -0.03 12.65 0.07
C VAL A 242 -0.76 11.52 -0.64
N LEU A 243 -1.92 11.84 -1.22
CA LEU A 243 -2.67 10.96 -2.09
C LEU A 243 -2.84 11.65 -3.44
N LEU A 244 -2.50 10.94 -4.52
CA LEU A 244 -2.68 11.42 -5.89
C LEU A 244 -4.01 10.91 -6.45
N GLU A 245 -4.70 11.73 -7.20
CA GLU A 245 -5.81 11.28 -8.04
C GLU A 245 -5.42 11.39 -9.51
N ILE A 246 -5.49 10.28 -10.23
CA ILE A 246 -5.17 10.19 -11.65
C ILE A 246 -6.36 9.70 -12.45
N THR A 247 -6.40 10.04 -13.73
CA THR A 247 -7.39 9.50 -14.68
C THR A 247 -6.63 8.75 -15.77
N PRO A 248 -6.47 7.43 -15.71
CA PRO A 248 -5.84 6.69 -16.79
C PRO A 248 -6.73 6.69 -18.03
N THR A 249 -6.17 7.00 -19.20
CA THR A 249 -6.86 6.99 -20.50
C THR A 249 -6.07 6.15 -21.50
N GLU A 250 -6.72 5.68 -22.56
CA GLU A 250 -6.04 4.91 -23.61
C GLU A 250 -4.86 5.69 -24.21
N GLY A 251 -3.73 5.01 -24.39
CA GLY A 251 -2.53 5.52 -25.03
C GLY A 251 -2.61 5.48 -26.56
N ALA A 252 -1.51 5.86 -27.21
CA ALA A 252 -1.43 5.84 -28.67
C ALA A 252 -1.34 4.42 -29.24
N GLU A 253 -0.74 3.49 -28.50
CA GLU A 253 -0.56 2.10 -28.89
C GLU A 253 -1.47 1.19 -28.05
N ALA A 254 -1.86 0.05 -28.62
CA ALA A 254 -2.69 -0.93 -27.92
C ALA A 254 -1.96 -1.49 -26.69
N GLY A 255 -2.63 -1.51 -25.53
CA GLY A 255 -2.06 -1.98 -24.27
C GLY A 255 -1.23 -0.91 -23.52
N GLU A 256 -1.18 0.33 -24.02
CA GLU A 256 -0.59 1.45 -23.30
C GLU A 256 -1.69 2.37 -22.74
N LEU A 257 -1.47 2.90 -21.54
CA LEU A 257 -2.27 3.99 -20.96
C LEU A 257 -1.44 5.26 -20.92
N THR A 258 -2.12 6.40 -20.90
CA THR A 258 -1.56 7.71 -20.59
C THR A 258 -2.36 8.37 -19.47
N LEU A 259 -1.79 9.39 -18.83
CA LEU A 259 -2.54 10.20 -17.86
C LEU A 259 -3.58 11.05 -18.60
N GLY A 260 -4.73 11.25 -17.97
CA GLY A 260 -5.74 12.20 -18.36
C GLY A 260 -5.40 13.60 -17.85
N GLY A 261 -6.39 14.48 -17.83
CA GLY A 261 -6.21 15.87 -17.40
C GLY A 261 -7.27 16.33 -16.40
N PHE A 262 -6.83 17.13 -15.43
CA PHE A 262 -7.65 17.87 -14.48
C PHE A 262 -7.44 19.37 -14.70
N GLY A 263 -8.09 19.94 -15.72
CA GLY A 263 -8.07 21.39 -15.95
C GLY A 263 -6.68 22.03 -16.05
N GLY A 264 -5.72 21.33 -16.69
CA GLY A 264 -4.34 21.79 -16.87
C GLY A 264 -3.30 21.04 -16.03
N SER A 265 -3.72 20.22 -15.05
CA SER A 265 -2.86 19.25 -14.35
C SER A 265 -3.04 17.83 -14.89
N ARG A 266 -2.07 16.94 -14.67
CA ARG A 266 -2.16 15.50 -14.99
C ARG A 266 -2.70 14.67 -13.83
N TYR A 267 -2.81 15.27 -12.65
CA TYR A 267 -3.29 14.64 -11.41
C TYR A 267 -3.83 15.70 -10.44
N ARG A 268 -4.62 15.27 -9.45
CA ARG A 268 -4.92 16.06 -8.25
C ARG A 268 -4.11 15.53 -7.08
N LYS A 269 -3.93 16.37 -6.06
CA LYS A 269 -3.27 15.99 -4.80
C LYS A 269 -4.22 16.26 -3.65
N HIS A 270 -4.32 15.27 -2.77
CA HIS A 270 -4.99 15.37 -1.50
C HIS A 270 -3.93 15.21 -0.40
N PHE A 271 -4.09 15.95 0.69
CA PHE A 271 -3.17 15.91 1.82
C PHE A 271 -3.93 15.46 3.06
N LEU A 272 -3.46 14.38 3.69
CA LEU A 272 -4.14 13.76 4.83
C LEU A 272 -3.26 13.91 6.07
N ASP A 273 -3.87 14.37 7.17
CA ASP A 273 -3.24 14.40 8.49
C ASP A 273 -3.38 13.01 9.14
N LEU A 274 -2.41 12.15 8.87
CA LEU A 274 -2.31 10.78 9.42
C LEU A 274 -1.31 10.71 10.57
N ASP A 275 -1.15 11.80 11.34
CA ASP A 275 -0.24 11.87 12.50
C ASP A 275 1.22 11.54 12.15
N GLY A 276 1.66 12.00 10.97
CA GLY A 276 3.02 11.78 10.47
C GLY A 276 3.27 10.43 9.79
N LEU A 277 2.24 9.60 9.63
CA LEU A 277 2.29 8.34 8.89
C LEU A 277 2.09 8.56 7.39
N GLY A 278 2.63 7.64 6.59
CA GLY A 278 2.38 7.52 5.14
C GLY A 278 1.24 6.55 4.85
N ILE A 279 0.75 6.53 3.61
CA ILE A 279 -0.32 5.63 3.17
C ILE A 279 0.31 4.32 2.67
N ARG A 280 -0.08 3.20 3.27
CA ARG A 280 0.36 1.84 2.95
C ARG A 280 -0.60 1.13 2.00
N ASP A 281 -1.90 1.22 2.26
CA ASP A 281 -2.94 0.72 1.34
C ASP A 281 -4.22 1.55 1.45
N LEU A 282 -5.06 1.45 0.43
CA LEU A 282 -6.34 2.14 0.30
C LEU A 282 -7.42 1.11 0.00
N CYS A 283 -8.47 0.98 0.81
CA CYS A 283 -9.57 0.04 0.55
C CYS A 283 -10.91 0.77 0.48
N PRO A 284 -11.58 0.80 -0.69
CA PRO A 284 -12.94 1.34 -0.79
C PRO A 284 -13.92 0.62 0.14
N HIS A 285 -14.85 1.36 0.75
CA HIS A 285 -15.93 0.82 1.55
C HIS A 285 -17.18 1.70 1.38
N GLY A 286 -18.06 1.32 0.46
CA GLY A 286 -19.18 2.17 0.05
C GLY A 286 -18.69 3.48 -0.58
N ASP A 287 -19.19 4.62 -0.06
CA ASP A 287 -18.72 5.95 -0.46
C ASP A 287 -17.45 6.41 0.29
N ASP A 288 -17.06 5.67 1.32
CA ASP A 288 -15.89 5.95 2.15
C ASP A 288 -14.63 5.25 1.61
N LEU A 289 -13.48 5.67 2.13
CA LEU A 289 -12.19 5.05 1.87
C LEU A 289 -11.49 4.72 3.19
N LEU A 290 -11.17 3.44 3.39
CA LEU A 290 -10.26 3.02 4.46
C LEU A 290 -8.82 3.28 4.00
N VAL A 291 -8.01 3.85 4.88
CA VAL A 291 -6.62 4.22 4.64
C VAL A 291 -5.77 3.50 5.67
N LEU A 292 -5.01 2.48 5.23
CA LEU A 292 -3.96 1.89 6.05
C LEU A 292 -2.78 2.86 6.09
N ALA A 293 -2.37 3.25 7.29
CA ALA A 293 -1.31 4.22 7.52
C ALA A 293 -0.22 3.62 8.41
N GLY A 294 1.03 3.88 8.05
CA GLY A 294 2.21 3.38 8.76
C GLY A 294 3.47 4.24 8.52
N PRO A 295 4.61 3.90 9.16
CA PRO A 295 5.86 4.65 9.00
C PRO A 295 6.32 4.75 7.53
N SER A 296 6.87 5.90 7.12
CA SER A 296 7.33 6.12 5.73
C SER A 296 8.77 5.71 5.44
N MET A 297 9.51 5.28 6.46
CA MET A 297 10.93 4.90 6.39
C MET A 297 11.13 3.51 7.00
N ASP A 298 12.38 3.09 7.17
CA ASP A 298 12.74 1.75 7.67
C ASP A 298 12.45 1.50 9.16
N LEU A 299 11.92 2.49 9.88
CA LEU A 299 11.62 2.35 11.32
C LEU A 299 10.26 1.67 11.53
N ASP A 300 10.18 0.83 12.56
CA ASP A 300 8.91 0.31 13.07
C ASP A 300 8.14 1.39 13.83
N GLY A 301 6.81 1.34 13.77
CA GLY A 301 5.96 2.31 14.46
C GLY A 301 4.47 2.02 14.28
N PRO A 302 3.60 2.92 14.76
CA PRO A 302 2.16 2.72 14.76
C PRO A 302 1.61 2.39 13.37
N ILE A 303 0.73 1.40 13.33
CA ILE A 303 -0.06 1.04 12.15
C ILE A 303 -1.53 1.29 12.47
N ARG A 304 -2.19 2.10 11.65
CA ARG A 304 -3.57 2.55 11.89
C ARG A 304 -4.41 2.42 10.62
N VAL A 305 -5.67 2.08 10.78
CA VAL A 305 -6.67 2.17 9.72
C VAL A 305 -7.54 3.39 10.00
N HIS A 306 -7.47 4.38 9.11
CA HIS A 306 -8.32 5.57 9.15
C HIS A 306 -9.49 5.43 8.18
N ARG A 307 -10.58 6.17 8.43
CA ARG A 307 -11.69 6.28 7.47
C ARG A 307 -11.82 7.71 6.94
N TRP A 308 -11.58 7.89 5.65
CA TRP A 308 -11.95 9.11 4.94
C TRP A 308 -13.38 8.99 4.43
N ARG A 309 -14.30 9.66 5.13
CA ARG A 309 -15.73 9.65 4.79
C ARG A 309 -16.02 10.37 3.49
N ASP A 310 -16.92 9.81 2.70
CA ASP A 310 -17.36 10.34 1.40
C ASP A 310 -16.20 10.60 0.40
N ALA A 311 -15.06 9.92 0.55
CA ALA A 311 -13.90 10.09 -0.32
C ALA A 311 -14.23 9.81 -1.80
N ALA A 312 -15.16 8.90 -2.07
CA ALA A 312 -15.64 8.61 -3.43
C ALA A 312 -16.37 9.80 -4.08
N LYS A 313 -16.87 10.74 -3.27
CA LYS A 313 -17.57 11.96 -3.70
C LYS A 313 -16.65 13.18 -3.80
N SER A 314 -15.36 13.05 -3.48
CA SER A 314 -14.40 14.14 -3.61
C SER A 314 -14.28 14.60 -5.08
N GLU A 315 -14.54 15.88 -5.33
CA GLU A 315 -14.50 16.48 -6.67
C GLU A 315 -13.35 17.48 -6.87
N ALA A 316 -12.56 17.76 -5.84
CA ALA A 316 -11.49 18.76 -5.87
C ALA A 316 -10.32 18.34 -4.96
N PRO A 317 -9.12 18.92 -5.12
CA PRO A 317 -8.03 18.72 -4.17
C PRO A 317 -8.45 19.08 -2.73
N GLU A 318 -8.19 18.19 -1.77
CA GLU A 318 -8.55 18.38 -0.37
C GLU A 318 -7.35 18.36 0.58
N VAL A 319 -7.47 19.10 1.69
CA VAL A 319 -6.60 18.97 2.87
C VAL A 319 -7.48 18.44 3.98
N VAL A 320 -7.36 17.16 4.27
CA VAL A 320 -8.21 16.42 5.21
C VAL A 320 -7.50 16.36 6.56
N ARG A 321 -8.09 16.99 7.56
CA ARG A 321 -7.52 17.07 8.91
C ARG A 321 -7.84 15.83 9.74
N SER A 322 -7.09 15.62 10.82
CA SER A 322 -7.25 14.46 11.70
C SER A 322 -8.66 14.34 12.29
N GLU A 323 -9.39 15.44 12.52
CA GLU A 323 -10.78 15.38 13.00
C GLU A 323 -11.77 14.79 11.97
N GLN A 324 -11.36 14.76 10.69
CA GLN A 324 -12.12 14.21 9.57
C GLN A 324 -11.64 12.79 9.18
N LEU A 325 -10.59 12.29 9.83
CA LEU A 325 -9.95 10.99 9.58
C LEU A 325 -9.91 10.16 10.87
N PRO A 326 -11.08 9.78 11.43
CA PRO A 326 -11.11 8.93 12.62
C PRO A 326 -10.30 7.65 12.40
N VAL A 327 -9.58 7.25 13.45
CA VAL A 327 -8.92 5.94 13.52
C VAL A 327 -10.00 4.91 13.83
N GLU A 328 -10.23 4.00 12.89
CA GLU A 328 -11.15 2.88 13.05
C GLU A 328 -10.47 1.73 13.78
N LEU A 329 -9.21 1.43 13.43
CA LEU A 329 -8.44 0.34 14.03
C LEU A 329 -6.99 0.77 14.29
N GLU A 330 -6.42 0.29 15.39
CA GLU A 330 -4.97 0.26 15.61
C GLU A 330 -4.52 -1.20 15.50
N LEU A 331 -3.65 -1.48 14.54
CA LEU A 331 -3.20 -2.84 14.24
C LEU A 331 -1.95 -3.19 15.05
N PRO A 332 -1.79 -4.46 15.46
CA PRO A 332 -0.54 -4.91 16.05
C PRO A 332 0.61 -4.78 15.05
N HIS A 333 1.79 -4.44 15.56
CA HIS A 333 3.06 -4.44 14.82
C HIS A 333 4.16 -4.90 15.77
N GLY A 334 5.18 -5.55 15.21
CA GLY A 334 6.34 -6.00 15.97
C GLY A 334 7.57 -5.14 15.73
N ALA A 335 8.74 -5.71 16.03
CA ALA A 335 10.03 -5.02 15.91
C ALA A 335 10.84 -5.71 14.80
N GLY A 336 10.72 -5.19 13.58
CA GLY A 336 11.25 -5.81 12.37
C GLY A 336 10.38 -6.93 11.79
N ASP A 337 9.15 -7.09 12.27
CA ASP A 337 8.16 -8.06 11.81
C ASP A 337 6.73 -7.51 11.92
N ASP A 338 5.78 -8.22 11.29
CA ASP A 338 4.36 -7.87 11.25
C ASP A 338 4.11 -6.45 10.70
N HIS A 339 4.72 -6.15 9.56
CA HIS A 339 4.48 -4.92 8.82
C HIS A 339 3.19 -5.08 8.02
N ALA A 340 2.07 -4.56 8.52
CA ALA A 340 0.82 -4.61 7.76
C ALA A 340 0.95 -3.75 6.50
N GLU A 341 0.81 -4.38 5.34
CA GLU A 341 0.97 -3.70 4.04
C GLU A 341 -0.33 -3.76 3.22
N GLY A 342 -1.12 -4.83 3.30
CA GLY A 342 -2.34 -5.00 2.50
C GLY A 342 -3.61 -5.13 3.34
N ILE A 343 -4.68 -4.46 2.91
CA ILE A 343 -6.02 -4.61 3.50
C ILE A 343 -7.09 -4.92 2.47
N SER A 344 -8.14 -5.63 2.86
CA SER A 344 -9.34 -5.78 2.03
C SER A 344 -10.56 -5.90 2.91
N VAL A 345 -11.65 -5.23 2.54
CA VAL A 345 -12.97 -5.60 3.04
C VAL A 345 -13.37 -6.94 2.43
N VAL A 346 -13.82 -7.86 3.25
CA VAL A 346 -14.35 -9.17 2.84
C VAL A 346 -15.74 -9.36 3.45
N SER A 347 -16.66 -9.94 2.69
CA SER A 347 -18.01 -10.23 3.16
C SER A 347 -18.06 -11.64 3.75
N GLU A 348 -18.52 -11.74 5.00
CA GLU A 348 -18.79 -13.01 5.68
C GLU A 348 -20.28 -13.11 6.05
N SER A 349 -20.70 -14.28 6.54
CA SER A 349 -22.10 -14.55 6.88
C SER A 349 -22.65 -13.66 8.01
N ASP A 350 -21.78 -13.15 8.88
CA ASP A 350 -22.09 -12.30 10.02
C ASP A 350 -21.82 -10.80 9.78
N GLY A 351 -21.31 -10.43 8.60
CA GLY A 351 -21.07 -9.04 8.21
C GLY A 351 -19.80 -8.84 7.41
N GLU A 352 -19.49 -7.58 7.11
CA GLU A 352 -18.23 -7.19 6.49
C GLU A 352 -17.11 -7.15 7.53
N LYS A 353 -15.94 -7.66 7.15
CA LYS A 353 -14.74 -7.75 7.99
C LYS A 353 -13.56 -7.10 7.27
N LEU A 354 -12.53 -6.72 8.02
CA LEU A 354 -11.27 -6.27 7.46
C LEU A 354 -10.26 -7.42 7.49
N PHE A 355 -9.80 -7.83 6.32
CA PHE A 355 -8.68 -8.76 6.17
C PHE A 355 -7.38 -7.96 6.04
N VAL A 356 -6.38 -8.28 6.86
CA VAL A 356 -5.05 -7.68 6.89
C VAL A 356 -4.00 -8.75 6.61
N VAL A 357 -3.02 -8.43 5.76
CA VAL A 357 -1.81 -9.22 5.49
C VAL A 357 -0.55 -8.41 5.77
N TYR A 358 0.57 -9.12 5.88
CA TYR A 358 1.82 -8.58 6.40
C TYR A 358 3.00 -8.89 5.49
N ASP A 359 3.87 -7.89 5.30
CA ASP A 359 5.26 -8.09 4.96
C ASP A 359 6.04 -8.52 6.21
N SER A 360 7.12 -9.29 6.00
CA SER A 360 7.99 -9.79 7.05
C SER A 360 7.20 -10.38 8.23
N PRO A 361 6.30 -11.37 7.98
CA PRO A 361 5.41 -11.90 9.01
C PRO A 361 6.20 -12.53 10.16
N ALA A 362 5.73 -12.32 11.40
CA ALA A 362 6.32 -12.92 12.59
C ALA A 362 6.30 -14.46 12.52
N GLU A 363 7.23 -15.10 13.26
CA GLU A 363 7.38 -16.56 13.24
C GLU A 363 6.08 -17.32 13.58
N ASP A 364 5.20 -16.76 14.42
CA ASP A 364 3.94 -17.39 14.83
C ASP A 364 2.85 -17.36 13.73
N ARG A 365 3.06 -16.59 12.65
CA ARG A 365 2.24 -16.61 11.42
C ARG A 365 2.69 -17.68 10.43
N LEU A 366 3.92 -18.16 10.56
CA LEU A 366 4.53 -19.17 9.68
C LEU A 366 4.27 -20.58 10.23
N THR A 367 2.99 -20.95 10.31
CA THR A 367 2.52 -22.13 11.05
C THR A 367 2.79 -23.47 10.36
N ALA A 368 2.99 -23.47 9.05
CA ALA A 368 3.29 -24.66 8.27
C ALA A 368 4.06 -24.32 6.99
N GLU A 369 4.67 -25.34 6.39
CA GLU A 369 5.28 -25.24 5.06
C GLU A 369 4.24 -24.68 4.05
N HIS A 370 4.64 -23.63 3.34
CA HIS A 370 3.82 -22.92 2.35
C HIS A 370 2.57 -22.19 2.88
N THR A 371 2.47 -21.99 4.20
CA THR A 371 1.30 -21.32 4.81
C THR A 371 1.73 -20.13 5.64
N VAL A 372 1.08 -18.98 5.41
CA VAL A 372 1.18 -17.78 6.25
C VAL A 372 -0.21 -17.38 6.72
N LEU A 373 -0.29 -16.80 7.92
CA LEU A 373 -1.54 -16.33 8.50
C LEU A 373 -1.69 -14.82 8.34
N GLY A 374 -2.82 -14.39 7.77
CA GLY A 374 -3.30 -13.01 7.91
C GLY A 374 -4.41 -12.91 8.96
N ASP A 375 -4.79 -11.70 9.30
CA ASP A 375 -5.70 -11.41 10.41
C ASP A 375 -7.04 -10.85 9.93
N ILE A 376 -8.12 -11.30 10.54
CA ILE A 376 -9.48 -10.80 10.33
C ILE A 376 -9.89 -9.97 11.54
N PHE A 377 -10.32 -8.74 11.29
CA PHE A 377 -10.83 -7.81 12.29
C PHE A 377 -12.30 -7.49 12.02
N ALA A 378 -13.03 -7.22 13.10
CA ALA A 378 -14.33 -6.55 13.00
C ALA A 378 -14.13 -5.20 12.30
N LEU A 379 -14.97 -4.89 11.31
CA LEU A 379 -15.00 -3.55 10.74
C LEU A 379 -15.99 -2.68 11.56
N PRO A 380 -15.57 -1.55 12.15
CA PRO A 380 -16.44 -0.70 12.95
C PRO A 380 -17.53 0.04 12.16
#